data_AF-A0A964YLU8-F1
#
_entry.id   AF-A0A964YLU8-F1
#
_cell.length_a   1.000
_cell.length_b   1.000
_cell.length_c   1.000
_cell.angle_alpha   90.00
_cell.angle_beta   90.00
_cell.angle_gamma   90.00
#
_symmetry.space_group_name_H-M   'P 1'
#
loop_
_entity.id
_entity.type
_entity.pdbx_description
1 polymer ?
#
loop_
_entity_poly.entity_id
_entity_poly.type
_entity_poly.pdbx_seq_one_letter_code
_entity_poly.pdbx_strand_id
1 'polypeptide(L)'
;MTCFAISTKEHLRNNRLIDFDFEFTDEEKAQLGVDQGQNTVHLPLAIMNLIRTKLPKCSVEERISLEQNLNGLVDSLGGCERIRNTPIPFSYSLFFKKFIFIFVIILPLGFVEQFGYFAILLAVFFFYVLVSVELLAEEIEDPFGLDENDLPLDNICETIQQNCEQILLTTSLSAN
;
A
#
# COMPACT_ATOMS: atom_id res chain seq x y z
N MET A 1 15.56 -1.05 10.17
CA MET A 1 15.18 -0.82 8.76
C MET A 1 14.15 -1.84 8.29
N THR A 2 14.44 -3.15 8.36
CA THR A 2 13.49 -4.22 8.01
C THR A 2 12.14 -4.13 8.75
N CYS A 3 12.17 -3.90 10.08
CA CYS A 3 10.96 -3.72 10.87
C CYS A 3 10.09 -2.56 10.38
N PHE A 4 10.70 -1.46 9.92
CA PHE A 4 9.98 -0.31 9.39
C PHE A 4 9.25 -0.68 8.09
N ALA A 5 9.94 -1.34 7.15
CA ALA A 5 9.34 -1.77 5.89
C ALA A 5 8.13 -2.69 6.10
N ILE A 6 8.27 -3.72 6.95
CA ILE A 6 7.18 -4.65 7.27
C ILE A 6 6.03 -3.93 7.98
N SER A 7 6.34 -3.05 8.95
CA SER A 7 5.30 -2.28 9.64
C SER A 7 4.52 -1.35 8.71
N THR A 8 5.19 -0.74 7.72
CA THR A 8 4.56 0.11 6.72
C THR A 8 3.63 -0.71 5.84
N LYS A 9 4.06 -1.89 5.38
CA LYS A 9 3.21 -2.82 4.63
C LYS A 9 1.93 -3.16 5.40
N GLU A 10 2.07 -3.64 6.63
CA GLU A 10 0.90 -4.04 7.45
C GLU A 10 0.00 -2.84 7.76
N HIS A 11 0.59 -1.67 8.01
CA HIS A 11 -0.13 -0.43 8.20
C HIS A 11 -0.99 -0.09 6.97
N LEU A 12 -0.42 -0.15 5.76
CA LEU A 12 -1.13 0.13 4.50
C LEU A 12 -2.24 -0.89 4.21
N ARG A 13 -2.07 -2.15 4.62
CA ARG A 13 -3.07 -3.22 4.46
C ARG A 13 -4.21 -3.21 5.48
N ASN A 14 -4.20 -2.29 6.47
CA ASN A 14 -5.13 -2.34 7.61
C ASN A 14 -5.08 -3.66 8.40
N ASN A 15 -4.02 -4.45 8.22
CA ASN A 15 -3.89 -5.72 8.89
C ASN A 15 -3.51 -5.52 10.35
N ARG A 16 -4.10 -6.33 11.22
CA ARG A 16 -3.68 -6.40 12.61
C ARG A 16 -2.32 -7.09 12.64
N LEU A 17 -1.37 -6.45 13.30
CA LEU A 17 0.00 -6.91 13.47
C LEU A 17 -0.01 -8.20 14.31
N ILE A 18 -0.16 -9.35 13.66
CA ILE A 18 -0.35 -10.63 14.36
C ILE A 18 0.95 -11.42 14.51
N ASP A 19 1.94 -11.26 13.62
CA ASP A 19 3.21 -11.96 13.76
C ASP A 19 4.37 -11.10 13.25
N PHE A 20 5.10 -10.51 14.19
CA PHE A 20 6.50 -10.19 13.93
C PHE A 20 7.33 -11.34 14.52
N ASP A 21 8.00 -12.10 13.67
CA ASP A 21 9.13 -12.96 14.05
C ASP A 21 10.37 -12.16 14.49
N PHE A 22 10.27 -10.83 14.58
CA PHE A 22 11.31 -10.00 15.16
C PHE A 22 11.25 -10.07 16.69
N GLU A 23 12.34 -10.54 17.30
CA GLU A 23 12.59 -10.48 18.75
C GLU A 23 12.67 -9.01 19.22
N PHE A 24 11.52 -8.35 19.36
CA PHE A 24 11.44 -7.14 20.16
C PHE A 24 11.54 -7.51 21.63
N THR A 25 12.44 -6.86 22.36
CA THR A 25 12.52 -6.93 23.82
C THR A 25 11.15 -6.59 24.43
N ASP A 26 10.79 -7.18 25.58
CA ASP A 26 9.50 -6.91 26.25
C ASP A 26 9.29 -5.40 26.54
N GLU A 27 10.37 -4.65 26.76
CA GLU A 27 10.36 -3.18 26.90
C GLU A 27 9.99 -2.44 25.60
N GLU A 28 10.40 -2.96 24.45
CA GLU A 28 10.10 -2.38 23.13
C GLU A 28 8.66 -2.65 22.73
N LYS A 29 8.13 -3.84 23.04
CA LYS A 29 6.70 -4.16 22.88
C LYS A 29 5.80 -3.27 23.74
N ALA A 30 6.23 -2.98 24.97
CA ALA A 30 5.56 -2.05 25.87
C ALA A 30 5.61 -0.58 25.37
N GLN A 31 6.74 -0.13 24.83
CA GLN A 31 6.88 1.21 24.23
C GLN A 31 6.12 1.36 22.90
N LEU A 32 5.98 0.28 22.14
CA LEU A 32 5.22 0.23 20.89
C LEU A 32 3.70 0.11 21.10
N GLY A 33 3.24 -0.08 22.36
CA GLY A 33 1.82 -0.17 22.70
C GLY A 33 1.12 -1.43 22.17
N VAL A 34 1.89 -2.45 21.77
CA VAL A 34 1.40 -3.66 21.09
C VAL A 34 0.48 -4.49 22.00
N ASP A 35 0.67 -4.41 23.33
CA ASP A 35 -0.09 -5.16 24.32
C ASP A 35 -1.48 -4.60 24.66
N GLN A 36 -1.83 -3.37 24.23
CA GLN A 36 -3.05 -2.71 24.72
C GLN A 36 -4.29 -2.87 23.83
N GLY A 37 -4.24 -3.66 22.75
CA GLY A 37 -5.39 -3.88 21.88
C GLY A 37 -5.97 -2.60 21.26
N GLN A 38 -5.26 -1.47 21.39
CA GLN A 38 -5.65 -0.17 20.86
C GLN A 38 -5.02 0.03 19.49
N ASN A 39 -5.87 0.23 18.50
CA ASN A 39 -5.53 0.59 17.12
C ASN A 39 -5.03 2.06 17.00
N THR A 40 -4.43 2.62 18.07
CA THR A 40 -4.18 4.07 18.23
C THR A 40 -2.74 4.47 17.95
N VAL A 41 -1.80 3.52 17.88
CA VAL A 41 -0.38 3.81 17.66
C VAL A 41 -0.04 3.65 16.18
N HIS A 42 0.47 4.72 15.59
CA HIS A 42 1.02 4.71 14.24
C HIS A 42 2.34 3.92 14.20
N LEU A 43 2.25 2.59 14.09
CA LEU A 43 3.37 1.68 14.30
C LEU A 43 4.63 2.03 13.49
N PRO A 44 4.56 2.35 12.18
CA PRO A 44 5.78 2.65 11.42
C PRO A 44 6.53 3.86 11.98
N LEU A 45 5.80 4.87 12.47
CA LEU A 45 6.40 6.05 13.08
C LEU A 45 6.96 5.75 14.48
N ALA A 46 6.31 4.85 15.24
CA ALA A 46 6.83 4.39 16.51
C ALA A 46 8.17 3.64 16.35
N ILE A 47 8.25 2.75 15.35
CA ILE A 47 9.50 2.06 14.99
C ILE A 47 10.58 3.06 14.55
N MET A 48 10.22 4.10 13.79
CA MET A 48 11.16 5.14 13.40
C MET A 48 11.76 5.86 14.63
N ASN A 49 10.93 6.15 15.64
CA ASN A 49 11.41 6.75 16.88
C ASN A 49 12.32 5.80 17.68
N LEU A 50 12.03 4.49 17.71
CA LEU A 50 12.93 3.51 18.32
C LEU A 50 14.27 3.42 17.61
N ILE A 51 14.27 3.50 16.27
CA ILE A 51 15.52 3.56 15.51
C ILE A 51 16.32 4.78 15.95
N ARG A 52 15.69 5.96 16.06
CA ARG A 52 16.37 7.19 16.50
C ARG A 52 16.97 7.09 17.91
N THR A 53 16.29 6.43 18.86
CA THR A 53 16.78 6.30 20.24
C THR A 53 17.90 5.27 20.37
N LYS A 54 17.90 4.23 19.53
CA LYS A 54 18.94 3.19 19.50
C LYS A 54 20.20 3.59 18.74
N LEU A 55 20.24 4.77 18.12
CA LEU A 55 21.43 5.22 17.41
C LEU A 55 22.60 5.47 18.36
N PRO A 56 23.82 5.02 18.00
CA PRO A 56 25.00 5.31 18.80
C PRO A 56 25.29 6.82 18.81
N LYS A 57 26.11 7.26 19.76
CA LYS A 57 26.60 8.64 19.79
C LYS A 57 27.53 8.88 18.60
N CYS A 58 27.01 9.52 17.56
CA CYS A 58 27.77 9.92 16.36
C CYS A 58 28.13 11.41 16.41
N SER A 59 29.00 11.85 15.48
CA SER A 59 29.26 13.28 15.27
C SER A 59 27.98 14.02 14.86
N VAL A 60 27.96 15.35 15.04
CA VAL A 60 26.81 16.18 14.66
C VAL A 60 26.53 16.07 13.16
N GLU A 61 27.57 16.05 12.32
CA GLU A 61 27.46 15.94 10.86
C GLU A 61 26.89 14.58 10.43
N GLU A 62 27.39 13.48 11.01
CA GLU A 62 26.90 12.12 10.74
C GLU A 62 25.44 11.97 11.15
N ARG A 63 25.08 12.54 12.31
CA ARG A 63 23.70 12.53 12.81
C ARG A 63 22.77 13.30 11.88
N ILE A 64 23.19 14.46 11.37
CA ILE A 64 22.39 15.23 10.40
C ILE A 64 22.15 14.42 9.13
N SER A 65 23.21 13.80 8.57
CA SER A 65 23.09 12.98 7.36
C SER A 65 22.16 11.78 7.57
N LEU A 66 22.23 11.13 8.73
CA LEU A 66 21.37 10.02 9.05
C LEU A 66 19.90 10.42 9.25
N GLU A 67 19.64 11.51 9.97
CA GLU A 67 18.28 12.05 10.13
C GLU A 67 17.65 12.45 8.79
N GLN A 68 18.44 12.96 7.84
CA GLN A 68 17.96 13.22 6.48
C GLN A 68 17.46 11.93 5.80
N ASN A 69 18.22 10.84 5.89
CA ASN A 69 17.79 9.55 5.34
C ASN A 69 16.54 9.00 6.04
N LEU A 70 16.46 9.11 7.37
CA LEU A 70 15.30 8.67 8.14
C LEU A 70 14.05 9.50 7.81
N ASN A 71 14.20 10.81 7.63
CA ASN A 71 13.10 11.67 7.20
C ASN A 71 12.63 11.31 5.78
N GLY A 72 13.53 10.93 4.86
CA GLY A 72 13.14 10.44 3.54
C GLY A 72 12.26 9.18 3.59
N LEU A 73 12.45 8.32 4.59
CA LEU A 73 11.59 7.14 4.81
C LEU A 73 10.20 7.54 5.33
N VAL A 74 10.15 8.51 6.26
CA VAL A 74 8.89 9.05 6.78
C VAL A 74 8.11 9.78 5.69
N ASP A 75 8.80 10.54 4.83
CA ASP A 75 8.18 11.23 3.69
C ASP A 75 7.59 10.23 2.69
N SER A 76 8.31 9.12 2.43
CA SER A 76 7.83 8.04 1.57
C SER A 76 6.57 7.37 2.14
N LEU A 77 6.57 7.10 3.45
CA LEU A 77 5.39 6.57 4.17
C LEU A 77 4.20 7.54 4.08
N GLY A 78 4.42 8.84 4.31
CA GLY A 78 3.37 9.85 4.14
C GLY A 78 2.86 9.94 2.70
N GLY A 79 3.71 9.67 1.71
CA GLY A 79 3.32 9.48 0.31
C GLY A 79 2.36 8.31 0.12
N CYS A 80 2.68 7.14 0.66
CA CYS A 80 1.82 5.95 0.63
C CYS A 80 0.49 6.18 1.36
N GLU A 81 0.51 6.82 2.52
CA GLU A 81 -0.69 7.18 3.27
C GLU A 81 -1.58 8.14 2.49
N ARG A 82 -1.01 9.12 1.78
CA ARG A 82 -1.79 10.02 0.92
C ARG A 82 -2.48 9.24 -0.19
N ILE A 83 -1.76 8.38 -0.90
CA ILE A 83 -2.35 7.55 -1.98
C ILE A 83 -3.52 6.74 -1.42
N ARG A 84 -3.32 6.07 -0.29
CA ARG A 84 -4.33 5.24 0.36
C ARG A 84 -5.53 6.03 0.89
N ASN A 85 -5.29 7.17 1.54
CA ASN A 85 -6.32 7.96 2.22
C ASN A 85 -7.03 8.96 1.29
N THR A 86 -6.61 9.07 0.03
CA THR A 86 -7.32 9.84 -1.01
C THR A 86 -7.94 8.92 -2.06
N PRO A 87 -8.86 8.00 -1.69
CA PRO A 87 -9.60 7.23 -2.68
C PRO A 87 -10.47 8.16 -3.52
N ILE A 88 -10.85 7.69 -4.70
CA ILE A 88 -11.77 8.40 -5.57
C ILE A 88 -13.10 8.57 -4.80
N PRO A 89 -13.75 9.75 -4.88
CA PRO A 89 -15.00 9.95 -4.17
C PRO A 89 -16.03 8.88 -4.56
N PHE A 90 -16.63 8.20 -3.58
CA PHE A 90 -17.63 7.16 -3.81
C PHE A 90 -18.77 7.58 -4.76
N SER A 91 -19.16 8.86 -4.73
CA SER A 91 -20.18 9.41 -5.64
C SER A 91 -19.78 9.33 -7.12
N TYR A 92 -18.48 9.42 -7.43
CA TYR A 92 -17.94 9.29 -8.78
C TYR A 92 -18.05 7.84 -9.26
N SER A 93 -17.54 6.86 -8.50
CA SER A 93 -17.61 5.44 -8.88
C SER A 93 -19.07 4.97 -8.99
N LEU A 94 -19.95 5.43 -8.08
CA LEU A 94 -21.39 5.17 -8.18
C LEU A 94 -22.04 5.81 -9.41
N PHE A 95 -21.60 7.01 -9.81
CA PHE A 95 -22.09 7.65 -11.02
C PHE A 95 -21.73 6.85 -12.27
N PHE A 96 -20.49 6.36 -12.39
CA PHE A 96 -20.06 5.54 -13.53
C PHE A 96 -20.84 4.23 -13.64
N LYS A 97 -21.02 3.51 -12.53
CA LYS A 97 -21.85 2.30 -12.48
C LYS A 97 -23.29 2.56 -12.97
N LYS A 98 -23.91 3.67 -12.55
CA LYS A 98 -25.25 4.08 -13.03
C LYS A 98 -25.24 4.48 -14.51
N PHE A 99 -24.21 5.20 -14.95
CA PHE A 99 -24.06 5.64 -16.33
C PHE A 99 -23.97 4.44 -17.28
N ILE A 100 -23.10 3.46 -16.99
CA ILE A 100 -22.94 2.25 -17.82
C ILE A 100 -24.29 1.51 -17.94
N PHE A 101 -25.01 1.36 -16.83
CA PHE A 101 -26.30 0.68 -16.81
C PHE A 101 -27.35 1.37 -17.69
N ILE A 102 -27.51 2.69 -17.54
CA ILE A 102 -28.46 3.48 -18.33
C ILE A 102 -28.04 3.49 -19.82
N PHE A 103 -26.75 3.67 -20.09
CA PHE A 103 -26.21 3.73 -21.44
C PHE A 103 -26.49 2.46 -22.23
N VAL A 104 -26.22 1.29 -21.65
CA VAL A 104 -26.42 -0.01 -22.31
C VAL A 104 -27.91 -0.31 -22.55
N ILE A 105 -28.82 0.13 -21.67
CA ILE A 105 -30.27 -0.02 -21.87
C ILE A 105 -30.78 0.83 -23.03
N ILE A 106 -30.26 2.05 -23.18
CA ILE A 106 -30.66 2.97 -24.25
C ILE A 106 -30.03 2.56 -25.59
N LEU A 107 -28.81 2.00 -25.57
CA LEU A 107 -28.05 1.63 -26.76
C LEU A 107 -28.85 0.84 -27.83
N PRO A 108 -29.58 -0.25 -27.52
CA PRO A 108 -30.33 -1.01 -28.53
C PRO A 108 -31.44 -0.18 -29.17
N LEU A 109 -32.07 0.76 -28.44
CA LEU A 109 -33.09 1.65 -28.99
C LEU A 109 -32.50 2.61 -30.03
N GLY A 110 -31.24 3.03 -29.85
CA GLY A 110 -30.53 3.89 -30.80
C GLY A 110 -30.11 3.19 -32.09
N PHE A 111 -29.86 1.87 -32.03
CA PHE A 111 -29.33 1.10 -33.16
C PHE A 111 -30.35 0.17 -33.84
N VAL A 112 -31.57 0.04 -33.30
CA VAL A 112 -32.57 -0.91 -33.80
C VAL A 112 -32.96 -0.65 -35.27
N GLU A 113 -32.98 0.60 -35.72
CA GLU A 113 -33.35 0.92 -37.12
C GLU A 113 -32.30 0.45 -38.13
N GLN A 114 -31.01 0.52 -37.78
CA GLN A 114 -29.93 0.10 -38.68
C GLN A 114 -29.60 -1.39 -38.58
N PHE A 115 -29.69 -1.95 -37.37
CA PHE A 115 -29.18 -3.30 -37.08
C PHE A 115 -30.28 -4.30 -36.69
N GLY A 116 -31.54 -3.86 -36.50
CA GLY A 116 -32.62 -4.72 -36.06
C GLY A 116 -32.26 -5.45 -34.76
N TYR A 117 -32.50 -6.76 -34.72
CA TYR A 117 -32.17 -7.60 -33.56
C TYR A 117 -30.66 -7.68 -33.25
N PHE A 118 -29.77 -7.41 -34.21
CA PHE A 118 -28.32 -7.36 -33.95
C PHE A 118 -27.93 -6.21 -33.01
N ALA A 119 -28.78 -5.19 -32.84
CA ALA A 119 -28.58 -4.13 -31.87
C ALA A 119 -28.45 -4.67 -30.43
N ILE A 120 -29.13 -5.77 -30.11
CA ILE A 120 -29.03 -6.43 -28.80
C ILE A 120 -27.63 -7.04 -28.60
N LEU A 121 -27.11 -7.74 -29.61
CA LEU A 121 -25.77 -8.32 -29.56
C LEU A 121 -24.69 -7.24 -29.41
N LEU A 122 -24.87 -6.12 -30.12
CA LEU A 122 -24.00 -4.95 -29.99
C LEU A 122 -24.04 -4.36 -28.57
N ALA A 123 -25.23 -4.25 -27.98
CA ALA A 123 -25.40 -3.76 -26.61
C ALA A 123 -24.71 -4.65 -25.57
N VAL A 124 -24.81 -5.98 -25.72
CA VAL A 124 -24.09 -6.94 -24.86
C VAL A 124 -22.58 -6.79 -25.01
N PHE A 125 -22.08 -6.60 -26.22
CA PHE A 125 -20.66 -6.36 -26.46
C PHE A 125 -20.16 -5.07 -25.77
N PHE A 126 -20.88 -3.95 -25.94
CA PHE A 126 -20.52 -2.69 -25.27
C PHE A 126 -20.63 -2.78 -23.75
N PHE A 127 -21.64 -3.50 -23.23
CA PHE A 127 -21.75 -3.77 -21.79
C PHE A 127 -20.51 -4.49 -21.27
N TYR A 128 -20.10 -5.56 -21.94
CA TYR A 128 -18.90 -6.31 -21.57
C TYR A 128 -17.67 -5.40 -21.53
N VAL A 129 -17.43 -4.61 -22.58
CA VAL A 129 -16.27 -3.71 -22.65
C VAL A 129 -16.31 -2.66 -21.53
N LEU A 130 -17.44 -1.97 -21.35
CA LEU A 130 -17.57 -0.88 -20.38
C LEU A 130 -17.46 -1.36 -18.93
N VAL A 131 -18.10 -2.49 -18.61
CA VAL A 131 -17.99 -3.09 -17.26
C VAL A 131 -16.59 -3.59 -17.01
N SER A 132 -15.92 -4.20 -18.00
CA SER A 132 -14.54 -4.67 -17.83
C SER A 132 -13.58 -3.51 -17.52
N VAL A 133 -13.76 -2.36 -18.16
CA VAL A 133 -12.96 -1.16 -17.88
C VAL A 133 -13.24 -0.60 -16.48
N GLU A 134 -14.50 -0.58 -16.06
CA GLU A 134 -14.88 -0.13 -14.71
C GLU A 134 -14.28 -1.05 -13.62
N LEU A 135 -14.32 -2.36 -13.82
CA LEU A 135 -13.71 -3.32 -12.89
C LEU A 135 -12.20 -3.13 -12.80
N LEU A 136 -11.53 -2.95 -13.95
CA LEU A 136 -10.09 -2.67 -13.96
C LEU A 136 -9.75 -1.35 -13.26
N ALA A 137 -10.60 -0.34 -13.39
CA ALA A 137 -10.43 0.93 -12.68
C ALA A 137 -10.57 0.76 -11.17
N GLU A 138 -11.51 -0.07 -10.72
CA GLU A 138 -11.71 -0.41 -9.30
C GLU A 138 -10.50 -1.17 -8.73
N GLU A 139 -9.91 -2.11 -9.47
CA GLU A 139 -8.68 -2.81 -9.06
C GLU A 139 -7.48 -1.86 -8.93
N ILE A 140 -7.30 -0.90 -9.84
CA ILE A 140 -6.16 0.03 -9.81
C ILE A 140 -6.29 1.07 -8.66
N GLU A 141 -7.49 1.28 -8.12
CA GLU A 141 -7.75 2.28 -7.08
C GLU A 141 -7.17 1.88 -5.71
N ASP A 142 -7.03 0.58 -5.40
CA ASP A 142 -6.51 0.07 -4.12
C ASP A 142 -5.19 -0.71 -4.28
N PRO A 143 -4.06 -0.06 -4.63
CA PRO A 143 -2.82 -0.74 -5.02
C PRO A 143 -2.10 -1.47 -3.87
N PHE A 144 -2.55 -1.29 -2.63
CA PHE A 144 -1.88 -1.83 -1.43
C PHE A 144 -2.63 -3.03 -0.82
N GLY A 145 -3.67 -3.54 -1.48
CA GLY A 145 -4.47 -4.65 -1.00
C GLY A 145 -3.77 -6.01 -1.04
N LEU A 146 -4.57 -7.05 -1.27
CA LEU A 146 -4.18 -8.46 -1.31
C LEU A 146 -4.62 -9.15 -2.61
N ASP A 147 -5.13 -8.39 -3.58
CA ASP A 147 -5.57 -8.92 -4.86
C ASP A 147 -4.36 -9.27 -5.75
N GLU A 148 -4.57 -10.14 -6.74
CA GLU A 148 -3.49 -10.63 -7.61
C GLU A 148 -2.79 -9.50 -8.39
N ASN A 149 -3.51 -8.41 -8.65
CA ASN A 149 -3.04 -7.26 -9.41
C ASN A 149 -2.45 -6.14 -8.53
N ASP A 150 -2.45 -6.31 -7.20
CA ASP A 150 -1.89 -5.34 -6.27
C ASP A 150 -0.37 -5.38 -6.22
N LEU A 151 0.22 -4.37 -5.59
CA LEU A 151 1.67 -4.32 -5.39
C LEU A 151 2.13 -5.52 -4.55
N PRO A 152 3.20 -6.23 -4.97
CA PRO A 152 3.73 -7.38 -4.23
C PRO A 152 4.57 -6.92 -3.04
N LEU A 153 3.92 -6.29 -2.04
CA LEU A 153 4.56 -5.67 -0.89
C LEU A 153 5.36 -6.67 -0.05
N ASP A 154 4.93 -7.93 -0.01
CA ASP A 154 5.67 -9.00 0.69
C ASP A 154 7.04 -9.25 0.05
N ASN A 155 7.08 -9.42 -1.28
CA ASN A 155 8.32 -9.58 -2.03
C ASN A 155 9.24 -8.36 -1.91
N ILE A 156 8.65 -7.16 -1.89
CA ILE A 156 9.41 -5.90 -1.69
C ILE A 156 10.04 -5.89 -0.29
N CYS A 157 9.29 -6.26 0.75
CA CYS A 157 9.80 -6.33 2.12
C CYS A 157 10.90 -7.39 2.26
N GLU A 158 10.72 -8.56 1.66
CA GLU A 158 11.72 -9.63 1.65
C GLU A 158 13.01 -9.18 0.94
N THR A 159 12.88 -8.52 -0.21
CA THR A 159 14.04 -7.96 -0.93
C THR A 159 14.78 -6.92 -0.08
N ILE A 160 14.06 -6.03 0.61
CA ILE A 160 14.66 -5.05 1.53
C ILE A 160 15.40 -5.75 2.68
N GLN A 161 14.81 -6.81 3.23
CA GLN A 161 15.43 -7.61 4.29
C GLN A 161 16.75 -8.22 3.81
N GLN A 162 16.72 -8.94 2.69
CA GLN A 162 17.89 -9.59 2.11
C GLN A 162 19.01 -8.57 1.81
N ASN A 163 18.66 -7.41 1.25
CA ASN A 163 19.62 -6.34 0.99
C ASN A 163 20.26 -5.81 2.28
N CYS A 164 19.47 -5.62 3.34
CA CYS A 164 19.98 -5.19 4.64
C CYS A 164 20.94 -6.22 5.24
N GLU A 165 20.59 -7.50 5.18
CA GLU A 165 21.43 -8.61 5.66
C GLU A 165 22.75 -8.69 4.88
N GLN A 166 22.71 -8.57 3.55
CA GLN A 166 23.91 -8.56 2.72
C GLN A 166 24.85 -7.39 3.05
N ILE A 167 24.32 -6.19 3.29
CA ILE A 167 25.14 -5.03 3.68
C ILE A 167 25.84 -5.31 5.01
N LEU A 168 25.12 -5.83 6.02
CA LEU A 168 25.69 -6.14 7.33
C LEU A 168 26.79 -7.20 7.24
N LEU A 169 26.57 -8.26 6.46
CA LEU A 169 27.57 -9.30 6.20
C LEU A 169 28.81 -8.72 5.52
N THR A 170 28.64 -7.90 4.48
CA THR A 170 29.75 -7.26 3.76
C THR A 170 30.56 -6.34 4.67
N THR A 171 29.89 -5.56 5.53
CA THR A 171 30.57 -4.70 6.52
C THR A 171 31.38 -5.53 7.53
N SER A 172 30.86 -6.67 7.98
CA SER A 172 31.58 -7.54 8.91
C SER A 172 32.84 -8.17 8.31
N LEU A 173 32.83 -8.45 6.99
CA LEU A 173 33.98 -8.99 6.26
C LEU A 173 35.06 -7.93 5.98
N SER A 174 34.69 -6.66 5.83
CA SER A 174 35.65 -5.57 5.63
C SER A 174 36.35 -5.12 6.94
N ALA A 175 35.85 -5.56 8.10
CA ALA A 175 36.38 -5.19 9.41
C ALA A 175 37.42 -6.18 9.98
N ASN A 176 37.68 -7.29 9.27
CA ASN A 176 38.74 -8.28 9.55
C ASN A 176 39.84 -8.21 8.48
#